data_AF-A0A7R9MF88-F1
#
_entry.id   AF-A0A7R9MF88-F1
#
_cell.length_a   1.000
_cell.length_b   1.000
_cell.length_c   1.000
_cell.angle_alpha   90.00
_cell.angle_beta   90.00
_cell.angle_gamma   90.00
#
_symmetry.space_group_name_H-M   'P 1'
#
loop_
_entity.id
_entity.type
_entity.pdbx_description
1 polymer ?
#
loop_
_entity_poly.entity_id
_entity_poly.type
_entity_poly.pdbx_seq_one_letter_code
_entity_poly.pdbx_strand_id
1 'polypeptide(L)'
;MDSKAYQTSGSENYQKVVAEEVDKREDTIKKLTKLYTEILQTIGEDPERQGLMKTPMRAAKALYYFSHGYGVKLPDLLNGAVFNEDHDEMVIVKDIEMFSLCEHHLVPIYGHVSIGYLPNKQVLGLSKLARVVEMYARRLQVQERMTKQIAEAITVAINPTGVGVVIEATYELIIT
;
A
#
# COMPACT_ATOMS: atom_id res chain seq x y z
N MET A 1 29.93 30.21 12.38
CA MET A 1 29.87 28.74 12.56
C MET A 1 29.17 28.18 11.34
N ASP A 2 29.90 27.38 10.56
CA ASP A 2 29.63 27.08 9.16
C ASP A 2 28.33 26.32 8.90
N SER A 3 27.48 26.88 8.04
CA SER A 3 26.21 26.32 7.54
C SER A 3 26.39 25.18 6.51
N LYS A 4 27.63 24.74 6.25
CA LYS A 4 27.92 23.69 5.26
C LYS A 4 27.99 22.26 5.82
N ALA A 5 27.97 22.08 7.14
CA ALA A 5 28.08 20.75 7.76
C ALA A 5 26.76 19.99 7.91
N TYR A 6 25.60 20.64 7.66
CA TYR A 6 24.27 20.02 7.84
C TYR A 6 23.66 19.47 6.53
N GLN A 7 24.23 19.79 5.36
CA GLN A 7 23.66 19.40 4.06
C GLN A 7 24.32 18.17 3.42
N THR A 8 25.48 17.72 3.90
CA THR A 8 26.20 16.58 3.29
C THR A 8 25.78 15.23 3.86
N SER A 9 25.55 15.12 5.18
CA SER A 9 25.26 13.84 5.85
C SER A 9 23.89 13.24 5.56
N GLY A 10 22.88 14.07 5.23
CA GLY A 10 21.54 13.61 4.88
C GLY A 10 21.43 12.98 3.49
N SER A 11 22.29 13.40 2.55
CA SER A 11 22.27 12.92 1.15
C SER A 11 22.94 11.55 0.98
N GLU A 12 24.06 11.32 1.66
CA GLU A 12 24.76 10.03 1.66
C GLU A 12 23.95 8.95 2.38
N ASN A 13 23.33 9.29 3.52
CA ASN A 13 22.46 8.37 4.24
C ASN A 13 21.19 8.02 3.43
N TYR A 14 20.61 9.00 2.74
CA TYR A 14 19.47 8.77 1.85
C TYR A 14 19.85 7.86 0.66
N GLN A 15 20.97 8.14 -0.01
CA GLN A 15 21.45 7.29 -1.11
C GLN A 15 21.74 5.85 -0.67
N LYS A 16 22.28 5.68 0.54
CA LYS A 16 22.53 4.37 1.13
C LYS A 16 21.24 3.62 1.42
N VAL A 17 20.24 4.27 2.04
CA VAL A 17 18.91 3.67 2.29
C VAL A 17 18.24 3.26 0.97
N VAL A 18 18.29 4.13 -0.04
CA VAL A 18 17.72 3.82 -1.37
C VAL A 18 18.43 2.63 -2.01
N ALA A 19 19.76 2.57 -1.94
CA ALA A 19 20.53 1.45 -2.48
C ALA A 19 20.20 0.13 -1.75
N GLU A 20 20.10 0.15 -0.41
CA GLU A 20 19.72 -1.01 0.40
C GLU A 20 18.30 -1.50 0.09
N GLU A 21 17.34 -0.59 -0.10
CA GLU A 21 15.97 -0.95 -0.50
C GLU A 21 15.89 -1.54 -1.90
N VAL A 22 16.66 -1.01 -2.85
CA VAL A 22 16.76 -1.53 -4.22
C VAL A 22 17.36 -2.94 -4.21
N ASP A 23 18.45 -3.15 -3.48
CA ASP A 23 19.11 -4.46 -3.37
C ASP A 23 18.18 -5.51 -2.76
N LYS A 24 17.51 -5.16 -1.66
CA LYS A 24 16.51 -6.01 -1.00
C LYS A 24 15.35 -6.36 -1.93
N ARG A 25 14.89 -5.43 -2.77
CA ARG A 25 13.84 -5.66 -3.76
C ARG A 25 14.28 -6.65 -4.82
N GLU A 26 15.46 -6.47 -5.41
CA GLU A 26 15.98 -7.38 -6.43
C GLU A 26 16.12 -8.80 -5.91
N ASP A 27 16.68 -8.95 -4.70
CA ASP A 27 16.84 -10.25 -4.06
C ASP A 27 15.51 -10.93 -3.75
N THR A 28 14.52 -10.16 -3.31
CA THR A 28 13.16 -10.68 -3.09
C THR A 28 12.55 -11.17 -4.40
N ILE A 29 12.66 -10.39 -5.49
CA ILE A 29 12.14 -10.76 -6.81
C ILE A 29 12.86 -12.02 -7.35
N LYS A 30 14.18 -12.11 -7.19
CA LYS A 30 14.95 -13.30 -7.59
C LYS A 30 14.48 -14.55 -6.86
N LYS A 31 14.24 -14.47 -5.54
CA LYS A 31 13.72 -15.59 -4.73
C LYS A 31 12.30 -15.98 -5.16
N LEU A 32 11.39 -15.01 -5.27
CA LEU A 32 10.01 -15.25 -5.72
C LEU A 32 9.96 -15.83 -7.13
N THR A 33 10.85 -15.41 -8.03
CA THR A 33 10.94 -15.97 -9.40
C THR A 33 11.19 -17.47 -9.36
N LYS A 34 12.09 -17.95 -8.50
CA LYS A 34 12.34 -19.39 -8.34
C LYS A 34 11.10 -20.12 -7.82
N LEU A 35 10.45 -19.56 -6.79
CA LEU A 35 9.23 -20.13 -6.21
C LEU A 35 8.08 -20.20 -7.22
N TYR A 36 7.90 -19.18 -8.07
CA TYR A 36 6.88 -19.22 -9.10
C TYR A 36 7.18 -20.25 -10.20
N THR A 37 8.45 -20.51 -10.52
CA THR A 37 8.81 -21.63 -11.41
C THR A 37 8.39 -22.96 -10.80
N GLU A 38 8.68 -23.18 -9.51
CA GLU A 38 8.29 -24.39 -8.78
C GLU A 38 6.77 -24.55 -8.70
N ILE A 39 6.02 -23.46 -8.50
CA ILE A 39 4.54 -23.48 -8.54
C ILE A 39 4.05 -23.98 -9.90
N LEU A 40 4.57 -23.43 -11.02
CA LEU A 40 4.16 -23.86 -12.36
C LEU A 40 4.43 -25.35 -12.59
N GLN A 41 5.61 -25.83 -12.21
CA GLN A 41 5.95 -27.26 -12.31
C GLN A 41 5.04 -28.13 -11.44
N THR A 42 4.75 -27.68 -10.22
CA THR A 42 3.93 -28.42 -9.26
C THR A 42 2.48 -28.58 -9.72
N ILE A 43 1.93 -27.59 -10.43
CA ILE A 43 0.58 -27.69 -11.01
C ILE A 43 0.54 -28.43 -12.36
N GLY A 44 1.68 -28.96 -12.83
CA GLY A 44 1.79 -29.73 -14.07
C GLY A 44 1.97 -28.91 -15.35
N GLU A 45 2.30 -27.62 -15.24
CA GLU A 45 2.64 -26.78 -16.40
C GLU A 45 4.11 -26.94 -16.80
N ASP A 46 4.40 -26.64 -18.07
CA ASP A 46 5.75 -26.57 -18.63
C ASP A 46 6.28 -25.12 -18.59
N PRO A 47 7.25 -24.78 -17.73
CA PRO A 47 7.81 -23.42 -17.67
C PRO A 47 8.57 -22.99 -18.94
N GLU A 48 9.01 -23.95 -19.78
CA GLU A 48 9.72 -23.67 -21.02
C GLU A 48 8.77 -23.28 -22.17
N ARG A 49 7.46 -23.52 -22.00
CA ARG A 49 6.44 -23.07 -22.95
C ARG A 49 6.58 -21.58 -23.22
N GLN A 50 6.48 -21.18 -24.49
CA GLN A 50 6.72 -19.79 -24.93
C GLN A 50 5.99 -18.73 -24.08
N GLY A 51 4.74 -19.01 -23.69
CA GLY A 51 3.94 -18.10 -22.86
C GLY A 51 4.41 -17.98 -21.41
N LEU A 52 5.07 -19.01 -20.87
CA LEU A 52 5.44 -19.14 -19.46
C LEU A 52 6.91 -18.82 -19.14
N MET A 53 7.80 -18.79 -20.14
CA MET A 53 9.23 -18.50 -19.92
C MET A 53 9.50 -17.25 -19.06
N LYS A 54 8.68 -16.20 -19.21
CA LYS A 54 8.79 -14.96 -18.42
C LYS A 54 7.77 -14.85 -17.29
N THR A 55 6.85 -15.80 -17.15
CA THR A 55 5.79 -15.79 -16.14
C THR A 55 6.33 -15.75 -14.72
N PRO A 56 7.32 -16.57 -14.32
CA PRO A 56 7.83 -16.53 -12.94
C PRO A 56 8.33 -15.15 -12.51
N MET A 57 9.06 -14.46 -13.38
CA MET A 57 9.55 -13.10 -13.13
C MET A 57 8.41 -12.07 -13.11
N ARG A 58 7.43 -12.19 -14.02
CA ARG A 58 6.26 -11.29 -14.04
C ARG A 58 5.41 -11.47 -12.78
N ALA A 59 5.16 -12.71 -12.38
CA ALA A 59 4.41 -13.06 -11.17
C ALA A 59 5.13 -12.58 -9.90
N ALA A 60 6.44 -12.77 -9.80
CA ALA A 60 7.26 -12.26 -8.71
C ALA A 60 7.15 -10.73 -8.55
N LYS A 61 7.26 -10.00 -9.66
CA LYS A 61 7.09 -8.53 -9.67
C LYS A 61 5.67 -8.11 -9.28
N ALA A 62 4.67 -8.83 -9.76
CA ALA A 62 3.27 -8.57 -9.43
C ALA A 62 2.99 -8.77 -7.94
N LEU A 63 3.39 -9.91 -7.36
CA LEU A 63 3.21 -10.17 -5.93
C LEU A 63 3.97 -9.15 -5.06
N TYR A 64 5.19 -8.79 -5.44
CA TYR A 64 5.93 -7.74 -4.75
C TYR A 64 5.17 -6.40 -4.79
N TYR A 65 4.61 -6.03 -5.95
CA TYR A 65 3.77 -4.84 -6.06
C TYR A 65 2.51 -4.94 -5.18
N PHE A 66 1.80 -6.06 -5.21
CA PHE A 66 0.59 -6.25 -4.39
C PHE A 66 0.87 -6.30 -2.88
N SER A 67 2.12 -6.42 -2.45
CA SER A 67 2.52 -6.45 -1.04
C SER A 67 3.43 -5.29 -0.63
N HIS A 68 3.66 -4.29 -1.49
CA HIS A 68 4.61 -3.22 -1.18
C HIS A 68 4.14 -2.31 -0.02
N GLY A 69 2.86 -2.35 0.33
CA GLY A 69 2.25 -1.57 1.41
C GLY A 69 2.85 -1.87 2.79
N TYR A 70 3.51 -3.03 2.98
CA TYR A 70 4.26 -3.34 4.21
C TYR A 70 5.50 -2.46 4.40
N GLY A 71 6.13 -2.00 3.32
CA GLY A 71 7.31 -1.12 3.37
C GLY A 71 6.98 0.36 3.54
N VAL A 72 5.70 0.74 3.39
CA VAL A 72 5.27 2.14 3.46
C VAL A 72 5.05 2.56 4.90
N LYS A 73 5.65 3.68 5.31
CA LYS A 73 5.44 4.29 6.63
C LYS A 73 4.49 5.47 6.51
N LEU A 74 3.54 5.54 7.44
CA LEU A 74 2.51 6.59 7.44
C LEU A 74 3.10 8.02 7.47
N PRO A 75 4.07 8.36 8.34
CA PRO A 75 4.63 9.73 8.37
C PRO A 75 5.22 10.17 7.03
N ASP A 76 5.98 9.28 6.37
CA ASP A 76 6.62 9.53 5.07
C ASP A 76 5.56 9.72 3.97
N LEU A 77 4.48 8.94 4.02
CA LEU A 77 3.37 9.04 3.09
C LEU A 77 2.63 10.37 3.21
N LEU A 78 2.37 10.82 4.44
CA LEU A 78 1.67 12.08 4.72
C LEU A 78 2.51 13.28 4.25
N ASN A 79 3.83 13.24 4.44
CA ASN A 79 4.79 14.26 3.99
C ASN A 79 4.35 15.70 4.36
N GLY A 80 3.87 15.90 5.59
CA GLY A 80 3.44 17.21 6.08
C GLY A 80 2.20 17.80 5.38
N ALA A 81 1.45 17.02 4.61
CA ALA A 81 0.24 17.49 3.91
C ALA A 81 -1.00 17.60 4.84
N VAL A 82 -0.78 18.11 6.05
CA VAL A 82 -1.80 18.44 7.04
C VAL A 82 -1.89 19.96 7.10
N PHE A 83 -3.07 20.49 6.78
CA PHE A 83 -3.33 21.92 6.67
C PHE A 83 -4.22 22.38 7.82
N ASN A 84 -3.99 23.58 8.33
CA ASN A 84 -4.83 24.17 9.36
C ASN A 84 -5.78 25.18 8.70
N GLU A 85 -6.99 24.74 8.40
CA GLU A 85 -7.99 25.48 7.61
C GLU A 85 -9.16 25.97 8.48
N ASP A 86 -9.08 25.81 9.81
CA ASP A 86 -10.17 26.10 10.78
C ASP A 86 -11.54 25.54 10.32
N HIS A 87 -11.51 24.38 9.65
CA HIS A 87 -12.69 23.71 9.12
C HIS A 87 -13.21 22.67 10.12
N ASP A 88 -14.50 22.67 10.39
CA ASP A 88 -15.19 21.79 11.35
C ASP A 88 -16.40 21.03 10.75
N GLU A 89 -16.65 21.19 9.45
CA GLU A 89 -17.66 20.44 8.72
C GLU A 89 -17.12 19.10 8.17
N MET A 90 -18.04 18.19 7.84
CA MET A 90 -17.66 16.85 7.37
C MET A 90 -16.98 16.92 5.99
N VAL A 91 -15.80 16.30 5.90
CA VAL A 91 -15.09 16.07 4.65
C VAL A 91 -15.31 14.63 4.20
N ILE A 92 -15.76 14.44 2.96
CA ILE A 92 -15.99 13.11 2.36
C ILE A 92 -15.17 12.97 1.08
N VAL A 93 -14.42 11.87 1.00
CA VAL A 93 -13.84 11.36 -0.26
C VAL A 93 -14.41 9.98 -0.49
N LYS A 94 -15.16 9.83 -1.58
CA LYS A 94 -15.85 8.61 -1.95
C LYS A 94 -15.26 7.99 -3.22
N ASP A 95 -15.63 6.75 -3.48
CA ASP A 95 -15.31 6.03 -4.71
C ASP A 95 -13.79 5.90 -4.97
N ILE A 96 -13.00 5.75 -3.89
CA ILE A 96 -11.57 5.47 -4.01
C ILE A 96 -11.42 4.03 -4.45
N GLU A 97 -10.99 3.82 -5.70
CA GLU A 97 -10.69 2.48 -6.21
C GLU A 97 -9.64 1.77 -5.33
N MET A 98 -9.94 0.52 -5.01
CA MET A 98 -9.10 -0.29 -4.14
C MET A 98 -8.92 -1.68 -4.74
N PHE A 99 -7.67 -2.14 -4.69
CA PHE A 99 -7.28 -3.50 -5.02
C PHE A 99 -6.39 -4.05 -3.92
N SER A 100 -6.74 -5.22 -3.41
CA SER A 100 -6.03 -5.96 -2.36
C SER A 100 -5.95 -7.45 -2.67
N LEU A 101 -5.25 -8.21 -1.84
CA LEU A 101 -5.21 -9.67 -1.89
C LEU A 101 -5.81 -10.25 -0.62
N CYS A 102 -6.73 -11.20 -0.76
CA CYS A 102 -7.27 -11.95 0.37
C CYS A 102 -6.17 -12.81 0.99
N GLU A 103 -5.92 -12.68 2.29
CA GLU A 103 -4.84 -13.43 2.95
C GLU A 103 -5.10 -14.94 3.01
N HIS A 104 -6.36 -15.36 2.92
CA HIS A 104 -6.73 -16.78 2.97
C HIS A 104 -6.35 -17.55 1.70
N HIS A 105 -6.38 -16.88 0.54
CA HIS A 105 -6.26 -17.56 -0.76
C HIS A 105 -5.28 -16.90 -1.72
N LEU A 106 -4.76 -15.71 -1.38
CA LEU A 106 -3.91 -14.88 -2.25
C LEU A 106 -4.59 -14.48 -3.57
N VAL A 107 -5.92 -14.37 -3.55
CA VAL A 107 -6.75 -13.97 -4.70
C VAL A 107 -7.23 -12.52 -4.53
N PRO A 108 -7.41 -11.76 -5.63
CA PRO A 108 -7.83 -10.37 -5.57
C PRO A 108 -9.14 -10.10 -4.81
N ILE A 109 -9.12 -8.96 -4.12
CA ILE A 109 -10.28 -8.25 -3.61
C ILE A 109 -10.28 -6.89 -4.32
N TYR A 110 -11.35 -6.56 -5.02
CA TYR A 110 -11.48 -5.27 -5.71
C TYR A 110 -12.77 -4.58 -5.29
N GLY A 111 -12.73 -3.25 -5.22
CA GLY A 111 -13.87 -2.49 -4.75
C GLY A 111 -13.57 -1.02 -4.58
N HIS A 112 -14.39 -0.38 -3.77
CA HIS A 112 -14.28 1.05 -3.48
C HIS A 112 -14.21 1.29 -1.99
N VAL A 113 -13.47 2.33 -1.63
CA VAL A 113 -13.40 2.85 -0.26
C VAL A 113 -13.99 4.25 -0.24
N SER A 114 -14.89 4.48 0.70
CA SER A 114 -15.40 5.80 1.02
C SER A 114 -14.98 6.19 2.43
N ILE A 115 -14.45 7.41 2.56
CA ILE A 115 -13.91 7.94 3.80
C ILE A 115 -14.63 9.24 4.11
N GLY A 116 -15.17 9.35 5.32
CA GLY A 116 -15.68 10.59 5.89
C GLY A 116 -14.97 10.91 7.19
N TYR A 117 -14.69 12.18 7.48
CA TYR A 117 -14.21 12.58 8.79
C TYR A 117 -14.69 13.98 9.17
N LEU A 118 -14.78 14.23 10.47
CA LEU A 118 -15.09 15.53 11.07
C LEU A 118 -13.78 16.15 11.57
N PRO A 119 -13.19 17.11 10.84
CA PRO A 119 -11.91 17.68 11.20
C PRO A 119 -11.99 18.45 12.53
N ASN A 120 -10.85 18.51 13.23
CA ASN A 120 -10.65 19.41 14.37
C ASN A 120 -9.61 20.46 13.95
N LYS A 121 -10.02 21.40 13.09
CA LYS A 121 -9.19 22.44 12.45
C LYS A 121 -8.13 21.94 11.45
N GLN A 122 -7.67 20.70 11.60
CA GLN A 122 -6.70 20.08 10.71
C GLN A 122 -7.36 19.27 9.60
N VAL A 123 -7.02 19.58 8.36
CA VAL A 123 -7.51 18.90 7.14
C VAL A 123 -6.34 18.15 6.50
N LEU A 124 -6.60 16.91 6.09
CA LEU A 124 -5.63 16.12 5.33
C LEU A 124 -5.82 16.36 3.83
N GLY A 125 -4.72 16.58 3.09
CA GLY A 125 -4.79 16.71 1.64
C GLY A 125 -5.49 15.52 0.99
N LEU A 126 -6.49 15.78 0.13
CA LEU A 126 -7.41 14.74 -0.39
C LEU A 126 -6.68 13.55 -1.04
N SER A 127 -5.60 13.81 -1.79
CA SER A 127 -4.80 12.76 -2.42
C SER A 127 -4.09 11.83 -1.43
N LYS A 128 -3.94 12.23 -0.16
CA LYS A 128 -3.32 11.41 0.89
C LYS A 128 -4.27 10.34 1.41
N LEU A 129 -5.58 10.60 1.41
CA LEU A 129 -6.57 9.59 1.78
C LEU A 129 -6.49 8.38 0.86
N ALA A 130 -6.45 8.60 -0.46
CA ALA A 130 -6.25 7.53 -1.43
C ALA A 130 -4.93 6.78 -1.23
N ARG A 131 -3.85 7.48 -0.88
CA ARG A 131 -2.56 6.83 -0.57
C ARG A 131 -2.60 6.00 0.71
N VAL A 132 -3.32 6.45 1.75
CA VAL A 132 -3.53 5.66 2.97
C VAL A 132 -4.29 4.39 2.64
N VAL A 133 -5.33 4.47 1.79
CA VAL A 133 -6.03 3.28 1.28
C VAL A 133 -5.05 2.34 0.59
N GLU A 134 -4.25 2.84 -0.35
CA GLU A 134 -3.25 2.02 -1.07
C GLU A 134 -2.22 1.37 -0.15
N MET A 135 -1.71 2.09 0.87
CA MET A 135 -0.76 1.56 1.85
C MET A 135 -1.27 0.29 2.56
N TYR A 136 -2.57 0.23 2.86
CA TYR A 136 -3.18 -0.93 3.51
C TYR A 136 -3.72 -1.95 2.52
N ALA A 137 -4.20 -1.52 1.36
CA ALA A 137 -4.69 -2.40 0.29
C ALA A 137 -3.56 -3.20 -0.38
N ARG A 138 -2.34 -2.66 -0.45
CA ARG A 138 -1.16 -3.35 -0.99
C ARG A 138 -0.53 -4.29 0.04
N ARG A 139 -1.34 -5.15 0.64
CA ARG A 139 -0.98 -6.15 1.65
C ARG A 139 -1.87 -7.39 1.46
N LEU A 140 -1.54 -8.47 2.15
CA LEU A 140 -2.49 -9.56 2.37
C LEU A 140 -3.47 -9.11 3.45
N GLN A 141 -4.77 -9.20 3.18
CA GLN A 141 -5.79 -8.57 3.99
C GLN A 141 -7.05 -9.40 4.19
N VAL A 142 -7.77 -8.98 5.24
CA VAL A 142 -9.19 -9.20 5.48
C VAL A 142 -9.85 -7.82 5.50
N GLN A 143 -11.04 -7.68 4.89
CA GLN A 143 -11.66 -6.37 4.65
C GLN A 143 -11.94 -5.61 5.95
N GLU A 144 -12.38 -6.30 6.98
CA GLU A 144 -12.67 -5.75 8.31
C GLU A 144 -11.41 -5.13 8.92
N ARG A 145 -10.26 -5.80 8.78
CA ARG A 145 -8.98 -5.30 9.28
C ARG A 145 -8.52 -4.09 8.49
N MET A 146 -8.58 -4.17 7.17
CA MET A 146 -8.18 -3.06 6.29
C MET A 146 -9.02 -1.80 6.56
N THR A 147 -10.34 -1.95 6.72
CA THR A 147 -11.27 -0.87 7.05
C THR A 147 -10.85 -0.17 8.34
N LYS A 148 -10.60 -0.95 9.40
CA LYS A 148 -10.15 -0.43 10.69
C LYS A 148 -8.79 0.27 10.60
N GLN A 149 -7.83 -0.32 9.89
CA GLN A 149 -6.49 0.24 9.73
C GLN A 149 -6.49 1.60 9.04
N ILE A 150 -7.32 1.77 8.00
CA ILE A 150 -7.47 3.05 7.30
C ILE A 150 -8.03 4.10 8.25
N ALA A 151 -9.08 3.77 9.02
CA ALA A 151 -9.68 4.69 9.99
C ALA A 151 -8.67 5.10 11.08
N GLU A 152 -7.94 4.13 11.65
CA GLU A 152 -6.90 4.38 12.67
C GLU A 152 -5.77 5.27 12.14
N ALA A 153 -5.32 5.04 10.90
CA ALA A 153 -4.26 5.85 10.30
C ALA A 153 -4.67 7.31 10.12
N ILE A 154 -5.91 7.57 9.71
CA ILE A 154 -6.45 8.92 9.60
C ILE A 154 -6.55 9.56 10.99
N THR A 155 -7.05 8.82 11.98
CA THR A 155 -7.12 9.29 13.37
C THR A 155 -5.75 9.68 13.90
N VAL A 156 -4.72 8.84 13.69
CA VAL A 156 -3.34 9.14 14.08
C VAL A 156 -2.77 10.35 13.34
N ALA A 157 -3.15 10.53 12.07
CA ALA A 157 -2.61 11.60 11.23
C ALA A 157 -3.08 12.99 11.62
N ILE A 158 -4.37 13.16 11.96
CA ILE A 158 -4.99 14.49 12.12
C ILE A 158 -5.89 14.64 13.35
N ASN A 159 -6.00 13.60 14.19
CA ASN A 159 -6.83 13.60 15.42
C ASN A 159 -8.22 14.27 15.24
N PRO A 160 -9.03 13.81 14.28
CA PRO A 160 -10.34 14.38 14.00
C PRO A 160 -11.34 14.03 15.11
N THR A 161 -12.47 14.73 15.17
CA THR A 161 -13.56 14.41 16.11
C THR A 161 -14.15 13.01 15.84
N GLY A 162 -14.14 12.58 14.58
CA GLY A 162 -14.53 11.23 14.18
C GLY A 162 -14.12 10.90 12.75
N VAL A 163 -13.97 9.60 12.47
CA VAL A 163 -13.70 9.05 11.14
C VAL A 163 -14.67 7.90 10.86
N GLY A 164 -15.24 7.88 9.67
CA GLY A 164 -15.98 6.76 9.10
C GLY A 164 -15.27 6.24 7.85
N VAL A 165 -15.13 4.92 7.75
CA VAL A 165 -14.59 4.24 6.56
C VAL A 165 -15.57 3.15 6.18
N VAL A 166 -15.96 3.14 4.90
CA VAL A 166 -16.81 2.11 4.30
C VAL A 166 -16.03 1.48 3.15
N ILE A 167 -15.98 0.16 3.13
CA ILE A 167 -15.40 -0.61 2.01
C ILE A 167 -16.50 -1.49 1.43
N GLU A 168 -16.73 -1.33 0.13
CA GLU A 168 -17.59 -2.20 -0.66
C GLU A 168 -16.72 -2.93 -1.67
N ALA A 169 -16.63 -4.25 -1.55
CA ALA A 169 -15.72 -5.04 -2.36
C ALA A 169 -16.30 -6.38 -2.80
N THR A 170 -15.81 -6.89 -3.92
CA THR A 170 -16.08 -8.22 -4.44
C THR A 170 -14.86 -9.10 -4.21
N TYR A 171 -15.12 -10.36 -3.88
CA TYR A 171 -14.13 -11.40 -3.67
C TYR A 171 -14.30 -12.45 -4.76
N GLU A 172 -13.29 -12.66 -5.60
CA GLU A 172 -13.42 -13.59 -6.74
C GLU A 172 -13.78 -15.04 -6.32
N LEU A 173 -13.44 -15.44 -5.09
CA LEU A 173 -13.70 -16.78 -4.57
C LEU A 173 -15.00 -16.93 -3.76
N ILE A 174 -15.75 -15.84 -3.51
CA ILE A 174 -17.03 -15.86 -2.79
C ILE A 174 -18.20 -15.57 -3.75
N ILE A 175 -17.98 -15.69 -5.07
CA ILE A 175 -19.06 -15.60 -6.05
C ILE A 175 -19.78 -16.95 -6.07
N THR A 176 -20.77 -17.11 -5.18
CA THR A 176 -21.81 -18.15 -5.24
C THR A 176 -23.13 -17.56 -5.68
#